data_AF-A0A2V9ZXU0-F1
#
_entry.id   AF-A0A2V9ZXU0-F1
#
_cell.length_a   1.000
_cell.length_b   1.000
_cell.length_c   1.000
_cell.angle_alpha   90.00
_cell.angle_beta   90.00
_cell.angle_gamma   90.00
#
_symmetry.space_group_name_H-M   'P 1'
#
loop_
_entity.id
_entity.type
_entity.pdbx_description
1 polymer ?
#
loop_
_entity_poly.entity_id
_entity_poly.type
_entity_poly.pdbx_seq_one_letter_code
_entity_poly.pdbx_strand_id
1 'polypeptide(L)'
;MMKEERVLFPYVVRMEEAVIQKEPVLPPPFGSVQNPVSMMEHEHDSAGNALRAMREACCGYTAPGDACISYQTLYKALADFEADLHEHIHLENNILFPRAIAMEKAHAR
;
A
#
# COMPACT_ATOMS: atom_id res chain seq x y z
N MET A 1 -1.85 5.16 3.77
CA MET A 1 -0.69 6.01 4.17
C MET A 1 -0.55 6.32 5.67
N MET A 2 -1.24 7.31 6.28
CA MET A 2 -0.93 7.69 7.69
C MET A 2 -1.12 6.56 8.72
N LYS A 3 -2.10 5.68 8.50
CA LYS A 3 -2.35 4.53 9.38
C LYS A 3 -1.24 3.47 9.24
N GLU A 4 -0.71 3.28 8.04
CA GLU A 4 0.44 2.39 7.83
C GLU A 4 1.65 2.89 8.60
N GLU A 5 2.08 4.13 8.33
CA GLU A 5 3.32 4.70 8.88
C GLU A 5 3.31 4.84 10.40
N ARG A 6 2.14 5.12 10.99
CA ARG A 6 2.02 5.41 12.43
C ARG A 6 1.59 4.22 13.27
N VAL A 7 1.01 3.19 12.66
CA VAL A 7 0.40 2.07 13.40
C VAL A 7 0.89 0.73 12.87
N LEU A 8 0.63 0.41 11.60
CA LEU A 8 0.90 -0.92 11.06
C LEU A 8 2.40 -1.19 10.93
N PHE A 9 3.15 -0.34 10.23
CA PHE A 9 4.58 -0.56 9.99
C PHE A 9 5.41 -0.57 11.28
N PRO A 10 5.22 0.37 12.24
CA PRO A 10 5.94 0.28 13.51
C PRO A 10 5.65 -1.03 14.25
N TYR A 11 4.43 -1.55 14.16
CA TYR A 11 4.10 -2.84 14.78
C TYR A 11 4.76 -4.02 14.06
N VAL A 12 4.75 -4.05 12.72
CA VAL A 12 5.45 -5.09 11.93
C VAL A 12 6.94 -5.13 12.26
N VAL A 13 7.60 -3.96 12.33
CA VAL A 13 9.02 -3.87 12.72
C VAL A 13 9.24 -4.45 14.12
N ARG A 14 8.38 -4.09 15.10
CA ARG A 14 8.48 -4.65 16.46
C ARG A 14 8.27 -6.17 16.50
N MET A 15 7.39 -6.71 15.67
CA MET A 15 7.23 -8.16 15.55
C MET A 15 8.51 -8.81 14.99
N GLU A 16 9.08 -8.25 13.92
CA GLU A 16 10.33 -8.74 13.33
C GLU A 16 11.48 -8.72 14.34
N GLU A 17 11.62 -7.63 15.09
CA GLU A 17 12.62 -7.51 16.17
C GLU A 17 12.43 -8.58 17.24
N ALA A 18 11.21 -8.79 17.74
CA ALA A 18 10.92 -9.81 18.74
C ALA A 18 11.28 -11.23 18.24
N VAL A 19 10.96 -11.53 16.98
CA VAL A 19 11.32 -12.82 16.34
C VAL A 19 12.83 -12.99 16.26
N ILE A 20 13.57 -11.95 15.84
CA ILE A 20 15.04 -11.97 15.78
C ILE A 20 15.65 -12.20 17.15
N GLN A 21 15.14 -11.54 18.19
CA GLN A 21 15.63 -11.65 19.56
C GLN A 21 15.12 -12.90 20.30
N LYS A 22 14.26 -13.71 19.65
CA LYS A 22 13.58 -14.88 20.26
C LYS A 22 12.73 -14.51 21.48
N GLU A 23 12.21 -13.29 21.47
CA GLU A 23 11.27 -12.78 22.47
C GLU A 23 9.82 -13.07 22.03
N PRO A 24 8.86 -13.12 22.97
CA PRO A 24 7.45 -13.25 22.60
C PRO A 24 6.96 -12.00 21.84
N VAL A 25 6.24 -12.22 20.74
CA VAL A 25 5.53 -11.15 20.04
C VAL A 25 4.42 -10.64 20.94
N LEU A 26 4.45 -9.35 21.28
CA LEU A 26 3.43 -8.73 22.12
C LEU A 26 2.17 -8.43 21.32
N PRO A 27 0.98 -8.60 21.92
CA PRO A 27 -0.29 -8.32 21.24
C PRO A 27 -0.39 -6.82 20.89
N PRO A 28 -0.94 -6.48 19.71
CA PRO A 28 -1.12 -5.09 19.33
C PRO A 28 -2.32 -4.45 20.05
N PRO A 29 -2.33 -3.11 20.21
CA PRO A 29 -3.47 -2.40 20.82
C PRO A 29 -4.74 -2.43 19.96
N PHE A 30 -4.64 -2.91 18.71
CA PHE A 30 -5.73 -3.03 17.74
C PHE A 30 -6.19 -4.48 17.51
N GLY A 31 -5.82 -5.40 18.41
CA GLY A 31 -6.27 -6.79 18.40
C GLY A 31 -5.39 -7.71 17.56
N SER A 32 -5.45 -7.58 16.23
CA SER A 32 -4.64 -8.36 15.29
C SER A 32 -4.18 -7.51 14.11
N VAL A 33 -3.03 -7.84 13.52
CA VAL A 33 -2.52 -7.29 12.25
C VAL A 33 -3.54 -7.37 11.13
N GLN A 34 -4.41 -8.39 11.13
CA GLN A 34 -5.46 -8.52 10.12
C GLN A 34 -6.41 -7.32 10.09
N ASN A 35 -6.65 -6.65 11.22
CA ASN A 35 -7.58 -5.53 11.31
C ASN A 35 -7.12 -4.32 10.48
N PRO A 36 -5.93 -3.73 10.71
CA PRO A 36 -5.43 -2.66 9.86
C PRO A 36 -5.16 -3.12 8.43
N VAL A 37 -4.69 -4.35 8.20
CA VAL A 37 -4.47 -4.86 6.83
C VAL A 37 -5.77 -4.85 6.01
N SER A 38 -6.87 -5.37 6.56
CA SER A 38 -8.16 -5.42 5.84
C SER A 38 -8.68 -4.02 5.51
N MET A 39 -8.37 -3.03 6.36
CA MET A 39 -8.69 -1.63 6.10
C MET A 39 -7.83 -1.06 4.96
N MET A 40 -6.54 -1.38 4.92
CA MET A 40 -5.64 -0.92 3.83
C MET A 40 -6.00 -1.57 2.51
N GLU A 41 -6.33 -2.86 2.48
CA GLU A 41 -6.81 -3.52 1.25
C GLU A 41 -8.06 -2.84 0.67
N HIS A 42 -9.02 -2.43 1.50
CA HIS A 42 -10.19 -1.66 1.05
C HIS A 42 -9.80 -0.25 0.55
N GLU A 43 -8.86 0.43 1.21
CA GLU A 43 -8.34 1.72 0.76
C GLU A 43 -7.59 1.58 -0.59
N HIS A 44 -6.85 0.48 -0.80
CA HIS A 44 -6.17 0.14 -2.04
C HIS A 44 -7.13 -0.14 -3.19
N ASP A 45 -8.22 -0.89 -2.95
CA ASP A 45 -9.27 -1.11 -3.94
C ASP A 45 -9.92 0.22 -4.38
N SER A 46 -10.17 1.10 -3.41
CA SER A 46 -10.70 2.44 -3.68
C SER A 46 -9.74 3.28 -4.52
N ALA A 47 -8.44 3.23 -4.19
CA ALA A 47 -7.39 3.91 -4.96
C ALA A 47 -7.26 3.36 -6.38
N GLY A 48 -7.31 2.04 -6.56
CA GLY A 48 -7.28 1.40 -7.88
C GLY A 48 -8.47 1.79 -8.75
N ASN A 49 -9.67 1.92 -8.17
CA ASN A 49 -10.84 2.43 -8.87
C ASN A 49 -10.67 3.90 -9.30
N ALA A 50 -10.09 4.73 -8.43
CA ALA A 50 -9.79 6.13 -8.76
C ALA A 50 -8.76 6.25 -9.90
N LEU A 51 -7.70 5.44 -9.87
CA LEU A 51 -6.69 5.37 -10.95
C LEU A 51 -7.32 4.97 -12.28
N ARG A 52 -8.24 3.99 -12.27
CA ARG A 52 -8.97 3.58 -13.48
C ARG A 52 -9.79 4.73 -14.06
N ALA A 53 -10.58 5.40 -13.22
CA ALA A 53 -11.37 6.55 -13.64
C ALA A 53 -10.50 7.70 -14.16
N MET A 54 -9.36 7.95 -13.53
CA MET A 54 -8.37 8.94 -13.98
C MET A 54 -7.79 8.58 -15.35
N ARG A 55 -7.37 7.33 -15.54
CA ARG A 55 -6.86 6.83 -16.83
C ARG A 55 -7.90 6.99 -17.94
N GLU A 56 -9.16 6.65 -17.68
CA GLU A 56 -10.27 6.80 -18.64
C GLU A 56 -10.50 8.28 -18.98
N ALA A 57 -10.57 9.15 -17.98
CA ALA A 57 -10.76 10.59 -18.17
C ALA A 57 -9.60 11.27 -18.93
N CYS A 58 -8.40 10.69 -18.87
CA CYS A 58 -7.19 11.20 -19.53
C CYS A 58 -6.84 10.45 -20.82
N CYS A 59 -7.77 9.71 -21.45
CA CYS A 59 -7.52 8.96 -22.68
C CYS A 59 -6.26 8.06 -22.61
N GLY A 60 -6.09 7.37 -21.48
CA GLY A 60 -4.90 6.54 -21.24
C GLY A 60 -3.61 7.33 -21.07
N TYR A 61 -3.69 8.58 -20.60
CA TYR A 61 -2.58 9.54 -20.52
C TYR A 61 -1.97 9.89 -21.88
N THR A 62 -2.80 9.89 -22.93
CA THR A 62 -2.40 10.38 -24.25
C THR A 62 -2.76 11.86 -24.39
N ALA A 63 -1.75 12.74 -24.33
CA ALA A 63 -1.97 14.17 -24.52
C ALA A 63 -2.29 14.48 -26.00
N PRO A 64 -3.16 15.48 -26.28
CA PRO A 64 -3.38 15.97 -27.64
C PRO A 64 -2.09 16.45 -28.30
N GLY A 65 -1.99 16.32 -29.62
CA GLY A 65 -0.78 16.70 -30.37
C GLY A 65 -0.46 18.20 -30.36
N ASP A 66 -1.47 19.04 -30.10
CA ASP A 66 -1.37 20.49 -29.95
C ASP A 66 -1.28 20.94 -28.48
N ALA A 67 -1.22 20.00 -27.53
CA ALA A 67 -1.14 20.31 -26.12
C ALA A 67 0.17 21.02 -25.76
N CYS A 68 0.09 22.03 -24.88
CA CYS A 68 1.28 22.72 -24.41
C CYS A 68 2.19 21.79 -23.57
N ILE A 69 3.45 22.18 -23.40
CA ILE A 69 4.46 21.38 -22.68
C ILE A 69 3.97 21.01 -21.28
N SER A 70 3.36 21.93 -20.53
CA SER A 70 2.85 21.66 -19.19
C SER A 70 1.79 20.56 -19.17
N TYR A 71 0.95 20.49 -20.20
CA TYR A 71 -0.09 19.47 -20.31
C TYR A 71 0.48 18.09 -20.65
N GLN A 72 1.46 18.05 -21.56
CA GLN A 72 2.20 16.81 -21.88
C GLN A 72 2.94 16.28 -20.65
N THR A 73 3.61 17.16 -19.91
CA THR A 73 4.30 16.82 -18.66
C THR A 73 3.35 16.29 -17.60
N LEU A 74 2.17 16.90 -17.45
CA LEU A 74 1.14 16.42 -16.53
C LEU A 74 0.75 14.97 -16.85
N TYR A 75 0.44 14.67 -18.12
CA TYR A 75 0.01 13.33 -18.52
C TYR A 75 1.09 12.28 -18.30
N LYS A 76 2.36 12.63 -18.57
CA LYS A 76 3.49 11.77 -18.22
C LYS A 76 3.57 11.51 -16.71
N ALA A 77 3.49 12.57 -15.89
CA ALA A 77 3.53 12.44 -14.44
C ALA A 77 2.36 11.61 -13.88
N LEU A 78 1.18 11.68 -14.48
CA LEU A 78 0.03 10.84 -14.09
C LEU A 78 0.27 9.36 -14.42
N ALA A 79 0.88 9.06 -15.57
CA ALA A 79 1.23 7.70 -15.94
C ALA A 79 2.29 7.10 -14.99
N ASP A 80 3.32 7.89 -14.67
CA ASP A 80 4.36 7.49 -13.72
C ASP A 80 3.77 7.29 -12.31
N PHE A 81 2.89 8.20 -11.86
CA PHE A 81 2.18 8.07 -10.59
C PHE A 81 1.31 6.81 -10.49
N GLU A 82 0.55 6.47 -11.54
CA GLU A 82 -0.24 5.23 -11.54
C GLU A 82 0.66 3.99 -11.46
N ALA A 83 1.79 3.99 -12.17
CA ALA A 83 2.74 2.87 -12.13
C ALA A 83 3.33 2.69 -10.73
N ASP A 84 3.79 3.78 -10.11
CA ASP A 84 4.37 3.76 -8.76
C ASP A 84 3.32 3.31 -7.73
N LEU A 85 2.08 3.81 -7.82
CA LEU A 85 1.03 3.44 -6.88
C LEU A 85 0.62 1.95 -7.03
N HIS A 86 0.59 1.42 -8.25
CA HIS A 86 0.39 -0.02 -8.45
C HIS A 86 1.52 -0.86 -7.87
N GLU A 87 2.78 -0.45 -8.03
CA GLU A 87 3.92 -1.14 -7.43
C GLU A 87 3.83 -1.12 -5.90
N HIS A 88 3.53 0.04 -5.31
CA HIS A 88 3.31 0.21 -3.88
C HIS A 88 2.24 -0.76 -3.34
N ILE A 89 1.04 -0.74 -3.94
CA ILE A 89 -0.06 -1.64 -3.55
C ILE A 89 0.35 -3.12 -3.74
N HIS A 90 1.11 -3.44 -4.79
CA HIS A 90 1.58 -4.80 -5.02
C HIS A 90 2.50 -5.28 -3.90
N LEU A 91 3.52 -4.48 -3.55
CA LEU A 91 4.46 -4.80 -2.47
C LEU A 91 3.74 -4.99 -1.14
N GLU A 92 2.71 -4.20 -0.88
CA GLU A 92 1.95 -4.30 0.37
C GLU A 92 1.01 -5.50 0.39
N ASN A 93 0.06 -5.58 -0.55
CA ASN A 93 -0.98 -6.62 -0.56
C ASN A 93 -0.42 -8.01 -0.82
N ASN A 94 0.63 -8.14 -1.62
CA ASN A 94 1.11 -9.46 -2.08
C ASN A 94 2.37 -9.93 -1.37
N ILE A 95 3.09 -9.05 -0.66
CA ILE A 95 4.35 -9.40 -0.01
C ILE A 95 4.32 -9.06 1.46
N LEU A 96 4.17 -7.79 1.83
CA LEU A 96 4.30 -7.35 3.22
C LEU A 96 3.16 -7.87 4.10
N PHE A 97 1.90 -7.63 3.72
CA PHE A 97 0.76 -8.00 4.54
C PHE A 97 0.61 -9.51 4.75
N PRO A 98 0.74 -10.36 3.72
CA PRO A 98 0.69 -11.81 3.92
C PRO A 98 1.79 -12.31 4.87
N ARG A 99 3.00 -11.75 4.75
CA ARG A 99 4.12 -12.09 5.65
C ARG A 99 3.84 -11.65 7.09
N ALA A 100 3.32 -10.44 7.29
CA ALA A 100 3.00 -9.92 8.63
C ALA A 100 1.91 -10.76 9.32
N ILE A 101 0.85 -11.13 8.60
CA ILE A 101 -0.22 -11.99 9.12
C ILE A 101 0.31 -13.39 9.48
N ALA A 102 1.15 -13.97 8.61
CA ALA A 102 1.75 -15.28 8.87
C ALA A 102 2.66 -15.25 10.11
N MET A 103 3.43 -14.17 10.28
CA MET A 103 4.29 -13.96 11.44
C MET A 103 3.49 -13.84 12.74
N GLU A 104 2.43 -13.02 12.76
CA GLU A 104 1.55 -12.92 13.93
C GLU A 104 0.99 -14.30 14.30
N LYS A 105 0.48 -15.07 13.33
CA LYS A 105 -0.09 -16.42 13.58
C LYS A 105 0.93 -17.43 14.09
N ALA A 106 2.16 -17.40 13.57
CA ALA A 106 3.22 -18.32 13.99
C ALA A 106 3.72 -18.05 15.41
N HIS A 107 3.53 -16.82 15.91
CA HIS A 107 4.05 -16.36 17.20
C HIS A 107 2.96 -15.95 18.20
N ALA A 108 1.68 -16.05 17.82
CA ALA A 108 0.54 -15.93 18.72
C ALA A 108 0.59 -17.07 19.76
N ARG A 109 0.95 -16.71 20.99
CA ARG A 109 0.89 -17.60 22.16
C ARG A 109 -0.33 -17.30 23.00
#